data_AF-A0A949QAN3-F1
#
_entry.id   AF-A0A949QAN3-F1
#
_cell.length_a   1.000
_cell.length_b   1.000
_cell.length_c   1.000
_cell.angle_alpha   90.00
_cell.angle_beta   90.00
_cell.angle_gamma   90.00
#
_symmetry.space_group_name_H-M   'P 1'
#
loop_
_entity.id
_entity.type
_entity.pdbx_description
1 polymer ?
#
loop_
_entity_poly.entity_id
_entity_poly.type
_entity_poly.pdbx_seq_one_letter_code
_entity_poly.pdbx_strand_id
1 'polypeptide(L)'
;MDNTQGNKPLPSLEFIWSHLNLEGTVKVGMLKCPCHEDKNASLSIFESRDRSRLLWKCHAGCGCGDSVDLYAMVKGCSRKAALRILTLTPNEIVDDFTAHILRKSKEALRDDTLKPTFQFSQIGINERIRQLAELRKIPQEGVALAYRRGLLGFGSHEGYAAWVVHDSSGLNIQARRLSGHLWWGKSKSHTMRHSKASLPVGLPECYLAKVVHITEGAPDLIAAHAVIAGMATPEDHSAIGLLGASM
;
A
#
# COMPACT_ATOMS: atom_id res chain seq x y z
N MET A 1 4.83 -17.78 -31.78
CA MET A 1 4.21 -16.58 -31.20
C MET A 1 5.19 -15.46 -31.42
N ASP A 2 4.81 -14.55 -32.30
CA ASP A 2 5.68 -13.56 -32.93
C ASP A 2 6.19 -12.56 -31.88
N ASN A 3 7.51 -12.50 -31.69
CA ASN A 3 8.16 -11.64 -30.71
C ASN A 3 8.44 -10.26 -31.34
N THR A 4 7.38 -9.62 -31.83
CA THR A 4 7.41 -8.30 -32.47
C THR A 4 6.75 -7.25 -31.58
N GLN A 5 7.13 -7.19 -30.30
CA GLN A 5 7.00 -5.94 -29.55
C GLN A 5 8.11 -4.99 -30.00
N GLY A 6 7.98 -4.48 -31.23
CA GLY A 6 8.73 -3.30 -31.65
C GLY A 6 8.50 -2.20 -30.62
N ASN A 7 9.58 -1.63 -30.09
CA ASN A 7 9.55 -0.61 -29.06
C ASN A 7 8.61 0.52 -29.55
N LYS A 8 7.42 0.65 -28.96
CA LYS A 8 6.43 1.65 -29.41
C LYS A 8 7.12 3.03 -29.37
N PRO A 9 7.07 3.81 -30.46
CA PRO A 9 7.75 5.09 -30.49
C PRO A 9 7.18 5.99 -29.40
N LEU A 10 8.05 6.68 -28.68
CA LEU A 10 7.64 7.64 -27.67
C LEU A 10 6.90 8.80 -28.36
N PRO A 11 5.84 9.34 -27.74
CA PRO A 11 5.21 10.56 -28.24
C PRO A 11 6.24 11.70 -28.28
N SER A 12 6.12 12.56 -29.28
CA SER A 12 7.04 13.70 -29.44
C SER A 12 6.87 14.71 -28.30
N LEU A 13 7.86 15.58 -28.11
CA LEU A 13 7.82 16.61 -27.07
C LEU A 13 6.66 17.58 -27.31
N GLU A 14 6.40 17.90 -28.57
CA GLU A 14 5.30 18.73 -29.04
C GLU A 14 3.94 18.12 -28.73
N PHE A 15 3.76 16.82 -28.98
CA PHE A 15 2.53 16.12 -28.63
C PHE A 15 2.28 16.18 -27.12
N ILE A 16 3.30 15.89 -26.31
CA ILE A 16 3.16 15.94 -24.85
C ILE A 16 2.84 17.36 -24.37
N TRP A 17 3.49 18.38 -24.93
CA TRP A 17 3.22 19.78 -24.58
C TRP A 17 1.75 20.16 -24.83
N SER A 18 1.22 19.78 -26.00
CA SER A 18 -0.18 19.99 -26.36
C SER A 18 -1.12 19.17 -25.48
N HIS A 19 -0.83 17.89 -25.27
CA HIS A 19 -1.64 16.99 -24.44
C HIS A 19 -1.75 17.46 -22.98
N LEU A 20 -0.71 18.13 -22.47
CA LEU A 20 -0.69 18.72 -21.14
C LEU A 20 -1.33 20.11 -21.08
N ASN A 21 -1.81 20.65 -22.20
CA ASN A 21 -2.33 22.00 -22.35
C ASN A 21 -1.37 23.08 -21.81
N LEU A 22 -0.07 22.91 -22.07
CA LEU A 22 0.93 23.89 -21.66
C LEU A 22 0.92 25.11 -22.59
N GLU A 23 1.10 26.30 -22.01
CA GLU A 23 1.12 27.54 -22.78
C GLU A 23 2.28 27.59 -23.79
N GLY A 24 2.02 28.23 -24.93
CA GLY A 24 2.99 28.44 -25.99
C GLY A 24 3.14 27.25 -26.96
N THR A 25 4.09 27.38 -27.88
CA THR A 25 4.39 26.35 -28.89
C THR A 25 5.83 25.89 -28.71
N VAL A 26 6.03 24.57 -28.70
CA VAL A 26 7.37 23.99 -28.63
C VAL A 26 8.17 24.35 -29.87
N LYS A 27 9.32 24.97 -29.65
CA LYS A 27 10.32 25.27 -30.67
C LYS A 27 11.70 25.31 -30.02
N VAL A 28 12.75 25.03 -30.79
CA VAL A 28 14.13 25.17 -30.32
C VAL A 28 14.37 26.59 -29.84
N GLY A 29 14.94 26.74 -28.65
CA GLY A 29 15.15 28.04 -27.99
C GLY A 29 14.72 28.03 -26.53
N MET A 30 14.48 29.23 -25.99
CA MET A 30 14.12 29.43 -24.58
C MET A 30 12.62 29.68 -24.42
N LEU A 31 11.99 28.95 -23.49
CA LEU A 31 10.59 29.08 -23.10
C LEU A 31 10.45 29.27 -21.59
N LYS A 32 9.27 29.71 -21.14
CA LYS A 32 8.92 29.70 -19.73
C LYS A 32 8.71 28.25 -19.26
N CYS A 33 9.22 27.92 -18.09
CA CYS A 33 9.05 26.63 -17.48
C CYS A 33 7.61 26.46 -16.96
N PRO A 34 6.93 25.34 -17.22
CA PRO A 34 5.58 25.09 -16.72
C PRO A 34 5.52 24.76 -15.21
N CYS A 35 6.67 24.53 -14.57
CA CYS A 35 6.73 24.01 -13.19
C CYS A 35 7.06 25.07 -12.13
N HIS A 36 7.35 26.30 -12.54
CA HIS A 36 7.56 27.42 -11.63
C HIS A 36 7.29 28.75 -12.35
N GLU A 37 7.10 29.82 -11.58
CA GLU A 37 6.96 31.16 -12.16
C GLU A 37 8.29 31.67 -12.70
N ASP A 38 8.34 31.86 -14.03
CA ASP A 38 9.49 32.41 -14.74
C ASP A 38 9.33 33.93 -14.96
N LYS A 39 10.23 34.72 -14.38
CA LYS A 39 10.42 36.14 -14.77
C LYS A 39 11.03 36.25 -16.16
N ASN A 40 12.01 35.40 -16.46
CA ASN A 40 12.64 35.23 -17.76
C ASN A 40 12.54 33.76 -18.16
N ALA A 41 12.50 33.45 -19.46
CA ALA A 41 12.44 32.08 -19.95
C ALA A 41 13.64 31.25 -19.45
N SER A 42 13.39 30.20 -18.64
CA SER A 42 14.43 29.33 -18.07
C SER A 42 14.46 27.92 -18.65
N LEU A 43 13.50 27.54 -19.50
CA LEU A 43 13.42 26.23 -20.13
C LEU A 43 14.05 26.25 -21.53
N SER A 44 15.19 25.60 -21.70
CA SER A 44 15.83 25.41 -23.00
C SER A 44 15.27 24.17 -23.70
N ILE A 45 14.85 24.32 -24.96
CA ILE A 45 14.47 23.23 -25.88
C ILE A 45 15.53 23.15 -26.99
N PHE A 46 16.05 21.96 -27.25
CA PHE A 46 17.11 21.72 -28.22
C PHE A 46 16.99 20.35 -28.88
N GLU A 47 17.58 20.19 -30.07
CA GLU A 47 17.61 18.90 -30.77
C GLU A 47 18.62 17.94 -30.10
N SER A 48 18.30 16.65 -30.09
CA SER A 48 19.26 15.60 -29.75
C SER A 48 20.43 15.59 -30.76
N ARG A 49 21.57 14.99 -30.36
CA ARG A 49 22.78 14.96 -31.21
C ARG A 49 22.55 14.32 -32.59
N ASP A 50 21.69 13.31 -32.65
CA ASP A 50 21.28 12.59 -33.85
C ASP A 50 20.08 13.24 -34.56
N ARG A 51 19.58 14.38 -34.06
CA ARG A 51 18.39 15.10 -34.54
C ARG A 51 17.11 14.26 -34.61
N SER A 52 17.03 13.17 -33.84
CA SER A 52 15.87 12.28 -33.83
C SER A 52 14.72 12.80 -32.97
N ARG A 53 14.99 13.71 -32.03
CA ARG A 53 13.98 14.23 -31.08
C ARG A 53 14.39 15.56 -30.47
N LEU A 54 13.40 16.26 -29.92
CA LEU A 54 13.63 17.38 -29.04
C LEU A 54 13.88 16.91 -27.59
N LEU A 55 14.81 17.60 -26.94
CA LEU A 55 15.15 17.48 -25.54
C LEU A 55 14.94 18.83 -24.87
N TRP A 56 14.83 18.81 -23.54
CA TRP A 56 14.64 20.02 -22.75
C TRP A 56 15.53 20.04 -21.51
N LYS A 57 15.82 21.24 -21.01
CA LYS A 57 16.47 21.47 -19.72
C LYS A 57 15.96 22.75 -19.09
N CYS A 58 15.52 22.67 -17.84
CA CYS A 58 15.21 23.84 -17.03
C CYS A 58 16.47 24.29 -16.29
N HIS A 59 16.89 25.54 -16.52
CA HIS A 59 18.08 26.13 -15.88
C HIS A 59 17.83 26.57 -14.43
N ALA A 60 16.57 26.65 -13.98
CA ALA A 60 16.21 26.90 -12.59
C ALA A 60 16.20 25.62 -11.71
N GLY A 61 16.44 24.43 -12.30
CA GLY A 61 16.60 23.19 -11.55
C GLY A 61 15.39 22.24 -11.51
N CYS A 62 14.31 22.50 -12.27
CA CYS A 62 13.14 21.61 -12.29
C CYS A 62 13.41 20.24 -12.95
N GLY A 63 14.39 20.17 -13.86
CA GLY A 63 14.78 18.92 -14.51
C GLY A 63 15.32 19.10 -15.92
N CYS A 64 15.53 17.97 -16.60
CA CYS A 64 15.90 17.88 -18.00
C CYS A 64 15.53 16.51 -18.56
N GLY A 65 15.40 16.40 -19.88
CA GLY A 65 15.22 15.11 -20.54
C GLY A 65 14.42 15.17 -21.83
N ASP A 66 13.67 14.11 -22.10
CA ASP A 66 12.81 13.96 -23.28
C ASP A 66 11.33 14.23 -22.95
N SER A 67 10.44 13.88 -23.89
CA SER A 67 8.99 14.03 -23.76
C SER A 67 8.40 13.26 -22.56
N VAL A 68 8.97 12.12 -22.20
CA VAL A 68 8.53 11.33 -21.04
C VAL A 68 8.96 12.02 -19.74
N ASP A 69 10.17 12.60 -19.70
CA ASP A 69 10.63 13.37 -18.54
C ASP A 69 9.78 14.63 -18.33
N LEU A 70 9.35 15.30 -19.41
CA LEU A 70 8.46 16.45 -19.32
C LEU A 70 7.12 16.06 -18.69
N TYR A 71 6.50 14.98 -19.17
CA TYR A 71 5.25 14.47 -18.60
C TYR A 71 5.40 14.10 -17.13
N ALA A 72 6.47 13.37 -16.80
CA ALA A 72 6.77 12.95 -15.42
C ALA A 72 6.91 14.16 -14.48
N MET A 73 7.66 15.18 -14.92
CA MET A 73 7.85 16.42 -14.18
C MET A 73 6.53 17.18 -13.97
N VAL A 74 5.74 17.41 -15.03
CA VAL A 74 4.50 18.20 -14.94
C VAL A 74 3.41 17.48 -14.14
N LYS A 75 3.29 16.15 -14.26
CA LYS A 75 2.29 15.35 -13.52
C LYS A 75 2.77 14.91 -12.13
N GLY A 76 4.01 15.17 -11.76
CA GLY A 76 4.56 14.75 -10.47
C GLY A 76 4.62 13.22 -10.29
N CYS A 77 4.94 12.47 -11.35
CA CYS A 77 5.04 11.01 -11.30
C CYS A 77 6.44 10.51 -11.71
N SER A 78 6.75 9.24 -11.43
CA SER A 78 8.04 8.67 -11.84
C SER A 78 8.14 8.53 -13.37
N ARG A 79 9.34 8.63 -13.94
CA ARG A 79 9.58 8.36 -15.38
C ARG A 79 9.02 7.00 -15.83
N LYS A 80 9.11 5.98 -14.98
CA LYS A 80 8.54 4.64 -15.27
C LYS A 80 7.02 4.68 -15.38
N ALA A 81 6.35 5.40 -14.49
CA ALA A 81 4.90 5.58 -14.54
C ALA A 81 4.49 6.39 -15.78
N ALA A 82 5.19 7.48 -16.08
CA ALA A 82 4.99 8.28 -17.29
C ALA A 82 5.14 7.42 -18.56
N LEU A 83 6.21 6.63 -18.67
CA LEU A 83 6.45 5.75 -19.81
C LEU A 83 5.29 4.75 -20.02
N ARG A 84 4.78 4.15 -18.93
CA ARG A 84 3.62 3.25 -19.00
C ARG A 84 2.37 3.97 -19.50
N ILE A 85 2.07 5.15 -18.95
CA ILE A 85 0.89 5.93 -19.33
C ILE A 85 0.96 6.36 -20.81
N LEU A 86 2.14 6.71 -21.29
CA LEU A 86 2.32 7.25 -22.64
C LEU A 86 2.44 6.19 -23.74
N THR A 87 2.78 4.95 -23.40
CA THR A 87 3.04 3.89 -24.40
C THR A 87 2.02 2.75 -24.36
N LEU A 88 1.26 2.63 -23.28
CA LEU A 88 0.25 1.59 -23.11
C LEU A 88 -1.15 2.18 -23.25
N THR A 89 -2.03 1.45 -23.91
CA THR A 89 -3.47 1.69 -23.87
C THR A 89 -4.03 1.37 -22.48
N PRO A 90 -5.21 1.89 -22.10
CA PRO A 90 -5.83 1.55 -20.82
C PRO A 90 -5.94 0.04 -20.56
N ASN A 91 -6.29 -0.76 -21.58
CA ASN A 91 -6.36 -2.22 -21.47
C ASN A 91 -4.98 -2.83 -21.21
N GLU A 92 -3.95 -2.41 -21.95
CA GLU A 92 -2.58 -2.90 -21.74
C GLU A 92 -2.03 -2.52 -20.34
N ILE A 93 -2.44 -1.39 -19.76
CA ILE A 93 -2.10 -1.02 -18.38
C ILE A 93 -2.73 -2.00 -17.38
N VAL A 94 -4.01 -2.33 -17.58
CA VAL A 94 -4.74 -3.29 -16.74
C VAL A 94 -4.15 -4.69 -16.86
N ASP A 95 -3.81 -5.11 -18.07
CA ASP A 95 -3.20 -6.41 -18.34
C ASP A 95 -1.81 -6.53 -17.71
N ASP A 96 -0.95 -5.50 -17.85
CA ASP A 96 0.37 -5.48 -17.21
C ASP A 96 0.26 -5.48 -15.68
N PHE A 97 -0.72 -4.77 -15.12
CA PHE A 97 -0.98 -4.79 -13.68
C PHE A 97 -1.46 -6.18 -13.21
N THR A 98 -2.37 -6.80 -13.95
CA THR A 98 -2.87 -8.15 -13.67
C THR A 98 -1.75 -9.18 -13.75
N ALA A 99 -0.93 -9.12 -14.80
CA ALA A 99 0.24 -9.98 -14.97
C ALA A 99 1.26 -9.78 -13.84
N HIS A 100 1.48 -8.54 -13.39
CA HIS A 100 2.33 -8.24 -12.25
C HIS A 100 1.82 -8.90 -10.96
N ILE A 101 0.52 -8.78 -10.67
CA ILE A 101 -0.13 -9.43 -9.53
C ILE A 101 0.05 -10.95 -9.61
N LEU A 102 -0.24 -11.55 -10.76
CA LEU A 102 -0.12 -13.00 -10.96
C LEU A 102 1.32 -13.52 -10.83
N ARG A 103 2.32 -12.73 -11.26
CA ARG A 103 3.73 -13.08 -11.05
C ARG A 103 4.09 -13.04 -9.58
N LYS A 104 3.73 -11.97 -8.88
CA LYS A 104 3.99 -11.83 -7.44
C LYS A 104 3.28 -12.91 -6.62
N SER A 105 2.06 -13.30 -6.98
CA SER A 105 1.35 -14.38 -6.31
C SER A 105 2.03 -15.73 -6.52
N LYS A 106 2.48 -16.04 -7.75
CA LYS A 106 3.26 -17.25 -8.04
C LYS A 106 4.60 -17.29 -7.32
N GLU A 107 5.27 -16.16 -7.13
CA GLU A 107 6.50 -16.06 -6.33
C GLU A 107 6.21 -16.27 -4.84
N ALA A 108 5.14 -15.68 -4.31
CA ALA A 108 4.72 -15.84 -2.91
C ALA A 108 4.26 -17.26 -2.53
N LEU A 109 3.81 -18.06 -3.51
CA LEU A 109 3.42 -19.46 -3.33
C LEU A 109 4.63 -20.43 -3.20
N ARG A 110 5.86 -19.99 -3.48
CA ARG A 110 7.05 -20.87 -3.50
C ARG A 110 7.68 -21.10 -2.11
N ASP A 111 7.25 -20.40 -1.06
CA ASP A 111 7.88 -20.39 0.28
C ASP A 111 6.91 -20.79 1.41
N ASP A 112 5.89 -21.62 1.12
CA ASP A 112 4.60 -21.56 1.83
C ASP A 112 4.19 -22.77 2.69
N THR A 113 5.11 -23.66 3.09
CA THR A 113 4.70 -24.85 3.87
C THR A 113 4.58 -24.60 5.37
N LEU A 114 5.25 -23.58 5.90
CA LEU A 114 5.26 -23.30 7.34
C LEU A 114 4.33 -22.12 7.67
N LYS A 115 3.33 -22.38 8.51
CA LYS A 115 2.44 -21.35 9.06
C LYS A 115 2.90 -20.91 10.45
N PRO A 116 2.66 -19.65 10.84
CA PRO A 116 2.89 -19.21 12.21
C PRO A 116 2.01 -20.01 13.19
N THR A 117 2.53 -20.26 14.38
CA THR A 117 1.83 -20.94 15.46
C THR A 117 1.72 -20.03 16.67
N PHE A 118 0.64 -20.18 17.43
CA PHE A 118 0.42 -19.46 18.69
C PHE A 118 -0.35 -20.37 19.66
N GLN A 119 -0.02 -20.28 20.96
CA GLN A 119 -0.66 -21.11 21.98
C GLN A 119 -1.98 -20.46 22.42
N PHE A 120 -3.03 -20.68 21.65
CA PHE A 120 -4.37 -20.17 21.94
C PHE A 120 -4.94 -20.79 23.23
N SER A 121 -5.71 -19.99 23.98
CA SER A 121 -6.45 -20.44 25.15
C SER A 121 -7.78 -19.72 25.25
N GLN A 122 -8.85 -20.49 25.44
CA GLN A 122 -10.20 -19.97 25.67
C GLN A 122 -10.50 -19.75 27.16
N ILE A 123 -9.60 -20.17 28.06
CA ILE A 123 -9.78 -20.07 29.51
C ILE A 123 -9.84 -18.59 29.90
N GLY A 124 -10.95 -18.21 30.56
CA GLY A 124 -11.18 -16.85 31.04
C GLY A 124 -11.43 -15.83 29.92
N ILE A 125 -11.95 -16.24 28.76
CA ILE A 125 -12.09 -15.36 27.59
C ILE A 125 -12.83 -14.05 27.88
N ASN A 126 -13.93 -14.10 28.63
CA ASN A 126 -14.72 -12.91 28.97
C ASN A 126 -13.91 -11.91 29.81
N GLU A 127 -13.09 -12.41 30.74
CA GLU A 127 -12.21 -11.59 31.56
C GLU A 127 -11.09 -10.98 30.72
N ARG A 128 -10.52 -11.74 29.77
CA ARG A 128 -9.48 -11.24 28.87
C ARG A 128 -10.00 -10.18 27.89
N ILE A 129 -11.24 -10.34 27.41
CA ILE A 129 -11.94 -9.33 26.60
C ILE A 129 -12.10 -8.04 27.41
N ARG A 130 -12.59 -8.13 28.65
CA ARG A 130 -12.70 -6.99 29.57
C ARG A 130 -11.34 -6.33 29.82
N GLN A 131 -10.33 -7.11 30.18
CA GLN A 131 -8.98 -6.63 30.44
C GLN A 131 -8.39 -5.90 29.23
N LEU A 132 -8.57 -6.42 28.01
CA LEU A 132 -8.07 -5.77 26.80
C LEU A 132 -8.85 -4.48 26.50
N ALA A 133 -10.17 -4.47 26.72
CA ALA A 133 -11.01 -3.29 26.56
C ALA A 133 -10.57 -2.16 27.51
N GLU A 134 -10.34 -2.47 28.79
CA GLU A 134 -9.84 -1.53 29.80
C GLU A 134 -8.45 -1.02 29.45
N LEU A 135 -7.52 -1.92 29.09
CA LEU A 135 -6.15 -1.56 28.70
C LEU A 135 -6.13 -0.59 27.52
N ARG A 136 -7.01 -0.79 26.55
CA ARG A 136 -7.09 0.01 25.32
C ARG A 136 -8.03 1.20 25.42
N LYS A 137 -8.79 1.31 26.51
CA LYS A 137 -9.80 2.35 26.74
C LYS A 137 -10.83 2.39 25.61
N ILE A 138 -11.31 1.22 25.20
CA ILE A 138 -12.33 1.06 24.15
C ILE A 138 -13.51 0.23 24.68
N PRO A 139 -14.72 0.39 24.12
CA PRO A 139 -15.88 -0.44 24.47
C PRO A 139 -15.62 -1.94 24.39
N GLN A 140 -16.13 -2.68 25.38
CA GLN A 140 -15.97 -4.14 25.47
C GLN A 140 -16.62 -4.84 24.27
N GLU A 141 -17.71 -4.28 23.75
CA GLU A 141 -18.47 -4.75 22.59
C GLU A 141 -17.59 -4.79 21.34
N GLY A 142 -16.69 -3.82 21.19
CA GLY A 142 -15.73 -3.76 20.10
C GLY A 142 -14.71 -4.90 20.14
N VAL A 143 -14.14 -5.13 21.32
CA VAL A 143 -13.20 -6.23 21.56
C VAL A 143 -13.89 -7.58 21.34
N ALA A 144 -15.11 -7.74 21.85
CA ALA A 144 -15.92 -8.93 21.65
C ALA A 144 -16.28 -9.14 20.17
N LEU A 145 -16.56 -8.08 19.41
CA LEU A 145 -16.83 -8.16 17.98
C LEU A 145 -15.61 -8.66 17.21
N ALA A 146 -14.42 -8.11 17.48
CA ALA A 146 -13.17 -8.59 16.88
C ALA A 146 -12.91 -10.08 17.18
N TYR A 147 -13.16 -10.50 18.43
CA TYR A 147 -13.04 -11.91 18.84
C TYR A 147 -14.04 -12.81 18.10
N ARG A 148 -15.32 -12.44 18.06
CA ARG A 148 -16.38 -13.22 17.37
C ARG A 148 -16.13 -13.34 15.86
N ARG A 149 -15.51 -12.34 15.25
CA ARG A 149 -15.11 -12.37 13.84
C ARG A 149 -13.88 -13.26 13.57
N GLY A 150 -13.27 -13.82 14.60
CA GLY A 150 -12.04 -14.61 14.46
C GLY A 150 -10.80 -13.76 14.17
N LEU A 151 -10.86 -12.45 14.43
CA LEU A 151 -9.77 -11.50 14.18
C LEU A 151 -8.90 -11.21 15.41
N LEU A 152 -9.35 -11.68 16.57
CA LEU A 152 -8.69 -11.52 17.85
C LEU A 152 -8.64 -12.89 18.55
N GLY A 153 -7.47 -13.25 19.05
CA GLY A 153 -7.26 -14.43 19.87
C GLY A 153 -6.52 -14.10 21.16
N PHE A 154 -6.62 -15.00 22.14
CA PHE A 154 -5.91 -14.89 23.41
C PHE A 154 -5.16 -16.18 23.71
N GLY A 155 -4.10 -16.08 24.51
CA GLY A 155 -3.26 -17.21 24.82
C GLY A 155 -1.97 -16.83 25.53
N SER A 156 -0.91 -17.57 25.24
CA SER A 156 0.43 -17.31 25.77
C SER A 156 1.50 -17.34 24.70
N HIS A 157 2.53 -16.52 24.90
CA HIS A 157 3.75 -16.54 24.12
C HIS A 157 4.94 -16.27 25.05
N GLU A 158 5.96 -17.13 24.99
CA GLU A 158 7.15 -17.09 25.86
C GLU A 158 6.79 -16.98 27.36
N GLY A 159 5.77 -17.74 27.80
CA GLY A 159 5.30 -17.76 29.19
C GLY A 159 4.44 -16.55 29.61
N TYR A 160 4.21 -15.57 28.74
CA TYR A 160 3.40 -14.40 29.05
C TYR A 160 1.99 -14.49 28.45
N ALA A 161 0.99 -14.05 29.21
CA ALA A 161 -0.36 -13.85 28.69
C ALA A 161 -0.35 -12.81 27.56
N ALA A 162 -0.94 -13.19 26.42
CA ALA A 162 -0.91 -12.41 25.20
C ALA A 162 -2.28 -12.40 24.52
N TRP A 163 -2.49 -11.36 23.71
CA TRP A 163 -3.54 -11.32 22.70
C TRP A 163 -2.88 -11.17 21.34
N VAL A 164 -3.55 -11.70 20.31
CA VAL A 164 -3.05 -11.69 18.95
C VAL A 164 -4.14 -11.21 18.00
N VAL A 165 -3.73 -10.53 16.95
CA VAL A 165 -4.56 -10.40 15.74
C VAL A 165 -4.15 -11.47 14.75
N HIS A 166 -5.13 -12.12 14.16
CA HIS A 166 -4.97 -13.17 13.16
C HIS A 166 -6.23 -13.25 12.31
N ASP A 167 -6.28 -14.15 11.35
CA ASP A 167 -7.49 -14.43 10.56
C ASP A 167 -7.59 -15.91 10.21
N SER A 168 -8.63 -16.27 9.46
CA SER A 168 -8.89 -17.63 9.00
C SER A 168 -7.85 -18.17 8.02
N SER A 169 -7.02 -17.32 7.38
CA SER A 169 -5.91 -17.79 6.55
C SER A 169 -4.80 -18.43 7.41
N GLY A 170 -4.65 -17.94 8.64
CA GLY A 170 -3.59 -18.33 9.56
C GLY A 170 -2.19 -17.97 9.04
N LEU A 171 -2.07 -17.03 8.10
CA LEU A 171 -0.79 -16.68 7.46
C LEU A 171 -0.08 -15.53 8.15
N ASN A 172 -0.78 -14.70 8.92
CA ASN A 172 -0.19 -13.55 9.62
C ASN A 172 -0.74 -13.48 11.04
N ILE A 173 0.16 -13.55 12.04
CA ILE A 173 -0.19 -13.43 13.45
C ILE A 173 0.74 -12.41 14.09
N GLN A 174 0.16 -11.38 14.71
CA GLN A 174 0.92 -10.42 15.51
C GLN A 174 0.42 -10.42 16.96
N ALA A 175 1.34 -10.68 17.88
CA ALA A 175 1.10 -10.80 19.30
C ALA A 175 1.49 -9.55 20.08
N ARG A 176 0.73 -9.27 21.14
CA ARG A 176 1.03 -8.25 22.14
C ARG A 176 0.74 -8.81 23.52
N ARG A 177 1.51 -8.37 24.52
CA ARG A 177 1.26 -8.77 25.92
C ARG A 177 -0.08 -8.22 26.38
N LEU A 178 -0.85 -9.06 27.05
CA LEU A 178 -2.14 -8.68 27.61
C LEU A 178 -2.00 -7.72 28.80
N SER A 179 -0.82 -7.69 29.45
CA SER A 179 -0.49 -6.71 30.48
C SER A 179 -0.16 -5.32 29.92
N GLY A 180 -0.12 -5.12 28.60
CA GLY A 180 0.29 -3.86 27.97
C GLY A 180 1.79 -3.55 28.02
N HIS A 181 2.58 -4.37 28.71
CA HIS A 181 4.02 -4.20 28.79
C HIS A 181 4.70 -4.53 27.46
N LEU A 182 5.93 -4.05 27.30
CA LEU A 182 6.79 -4.43 26.19
C LEU A 182 7.13 -5.93 26.27
N TRP A 183 7.45 -6.50 25.11
CA TRP A 183 8.17 -7.76 25.00
C TRP A 183 9.63 -7.55 25.49
N TRP A 184 10.60 -8.24 24.91
CA TRP A 184 12.01 -7.97 25.18
C TRP A 184 12.44 -6.60 24.63
N GLY A 185 13.30 -5.91 25.39
CA GLY A 185 13.83 -4.61 25.02
C GLY A 185 12.73 -3.55 24.87
N LYS A 186 12.63 -2.96 23.67
CA LYS A 186 11.69 -1.88 23.36
C LYS A 186 10.50 -2.31 22.50
N SER A 187 10.34 -3.62 22.25
CA SER A 187 9.35 -4.11 21.29
C SER A 187 7.94 -4.15 21.88
N LYS A 188 6.98 -3.53 21.19
CA LYS A 188 5.56 -3.43 21.62
C LYS A 188 4.68 -4.53 21.03
N SER A 189 5.16 -5.20 20.00
CA SER A 189 4.46 -6.23 19.23
C SER A 189 5.46 -7.26 18.76
N HIS A 190 5.01 -8.50 18.62
CA HIS A 190 5.84 -9.60 18.15
C HIS A 190 5.11 -10.26 16.99
N THR A 191 5.69 -10.20 15.80
CA THR A 191 5.15 -10.91 14.63
C THR A 191 5.61 -12.35 14.71
N MET A 192 4.67 -13.30 14.83
CA MET A 192 5.01 -14.71 15.06
C MET A 192 5.87 -15.24 13.93
N ARG A 193 6.83 -16.11 14.25
CA ARG A 193 7.71 -16.75 13.27
C ARG A 193 6.88 -17.39 12.14
N HIS A 194 7.34 -17.24 10.89
CA HIS A 194 6.64 -17.67 9.67
C HIS A 194 5.39 -16.86 9.31
N SER A 195 5.04 -15.80 10.05
CA SER A 195 4.00 -14.86 9.61
C SER A 195 4.42 -14.13 8.35
N LYS A 196 3.47 -14.01 7.42
CA LYS A 196 3.59 -13.21 6.22
C LYS A 196 3.11 -11.79 6.49
N ALA A 197 3.99 -10.96 7.07
CA ALA A 197 3.67 -9.56 7.39
C ALA A 197 3.28 -8.71 6.16
N SER A 198 3.57 -9.17 4.95
CA SER A 198 3.12 -8.53 3.70
C SER A 198 1.63 -8.77 3.38
N LEU A 199 0.97 -9.69 4.08
CA LEU A 199 -0.46 -9.96 3.92
C LEU A 199 -1.28 -9.23 4.98
N PRO A 200 -2.39 -8.58 4.61
CA PRO A 200 -3.31 -8.00 5.58
C PRO A 200 -3.92 -9.08 6.46
N VAL A 201 -4.14 -8.76 7.73
CA VAL A 201 -5.01 -9.56 8.60
C VAL A 201 -6.46 -9.13 8.41
N GLY A 202 -7.34 -10.11 8.19
CA GLY A 202 -8.79 -9.91 8.16
C GLY A 202 -9.42 -9.81 6.77
N LEU A 203 -8.62 -10.02 5.72
CA LEU A 203 -9.10 -9.98 4.34
C LEU A 203 -10.13 -11.09 4.03
N PRO A 204 -9.96 -12.34 4.49
CA PRO A 204 -11.00 -13.36 4.32
C PRO A 204 -12.33 -13.00 4.99
N GLU A 205 -12.30 -12.27 6.11
CA GLU A 205 -13.46 -11.93 6.94
C GLU A 205 -14.23 -10.72 6.42
N CYS A 206 -13.71 -10.00 5.43
CA CYS A 206 -14.36 -8.82 4.86
C CYS A 206 -15.17 -9.09 3.57
N TYR A 207 -15.29 -10.34 3.12
CA TYR A 207 -15.87 -10.67 1.80
C TYR A 207 -17.34 -10.28 1.62
N LEU A 208 -18.12 -10.15 2.71
CA LEU A 208 -19.52 -9.69 2.67
C LEU A 208 -19.70 -8.24 3.09
N ALA A 209 -18.63 -7.56 3.51
CA ALA A 209 -18.74 -6.19 3.99
C ALA A 209 -18.94 -5.22 2.83
N LYS A 210 -19.85 -4.25 3.01
CA LYS A 210 -20.03 -3.14 2.07
C LYS A 210 -18.94 -2.09 2.22
N VAL A 211 -18.41 -1.94 3.43
CA VAL A 211 -17.35 -0.99 3.77
C VAL A 211 -16.23 -1.71 4.52
N VAL A 212 -15.00 -1.53 4.04
CA VAL A 212 -13.81 -2.10 4.67
C VAL A 212 -12.93 -0.96 5.22
N HIS A 213 -12.75 -0.95 6.54
CA HIS A 213 -11.86 -0.03 7.25
C HIS A 213 -10.43 -0.57 7.21
N ILE A 214 -9.45 0.26 6.87
CA ILE A 214 -8.04 -0.15 6.78
C ILE A 214 -7.27 0.46 7.96
N THR A 215 -6.48 -0.37 8.65
CA THR A 215 -5.73 0.01 9.85
C THR A 215 -4.26 -0.40 9.73
N GLU A 216 -3.34 0.29 10.42
CA GLU A 216 -1.89 0.00 10.35
C GLU A 216 -1.44 -0.94 11.48
N GLY A 217 -1.96 -0.75 12.70
CA GLY A 217 -1.56 -1.54 13.87
C GLY A 217 -2.59 -2.56 14.34
N ALA A 218 -2.12 -3.61 15.00
CA ALA A 218 -3.00 -4.54 15.73
C ALA A 218 -3.95 -3.83 16.72
N PRO A 219 -3.52 -2.81 17.51
CA PRO A 219 -4.44 -2.05 18.37
C PRO A 219 -5.49 -1.27 17.57
N ASP A 220 -5.11 -0.72 16.42
CA ASP A 220 -5.98 0.07 15.55
C ASP A 220 -7.06 -0.83 14.93
N LEU A 221 -6.72 -2.07 14.57
CA LEU A 221 -7.68 -3.07 14.11
C LEU A 221 -8.77 -3.35 15.16
N ILE A 222 -8.39 -3.48 16.44
CA ILE A 222 -9.37 -3.67 17.53
C ILE A 222 -10.16 -2.38 17.78
N ALA A 223 -9.52 -1.21 17.71
CA ALA A 223 -10.20 0.07 17.85
C ALA A 223 -11.23 0.30 16.72
N ALA A 224 -10.91 -0.07 15.47
CA ALA A 224 -11.85 -0.02 14.36
C ALA A 224 -13.08 -0.91 14.63
N HIS A 225 -12.89 -2.09 15.21
CA HIS A 225 -14.02 -2.93 15.64
C HIS A 225 -14.86 -2.29 16.74
N ALA A 226 -14.26 -1.50 17.64
CA ALA A 226 -15.01 -0.72 18.61
C ALA A 226 -15.85 0.38 17.99
N VAL A 227 -15.34 1.07 16.96
CA VAL A 227 -16.13 2.03 16.19
C VAL A 227 -17.26 1.31 15.44
N ILE A 228 -16.95 0.21 14.75
CA ILE A 228 -17.94 -0.60 14.01
C ILE A 228 -19.06 -1.07 14.92
N ALA A 229 -18.74 -1.58 16.12
CA ALA A 229 -19.72 -2.08 17.07
C ALA A 229 -20.76 -1.02 17.50
N GLY A 230 -20.41 0.27 17.44
CA GLY A 230 -21.31 1.38 17.75
C GLY A 230 -22.10 1.92 16.55
N MET A 231 -21.90 1.37 15.34
CA MET A 231 -22.61 1.80 14.14
C MET A 231 -24.04 1.22 14.10
N ALA A 232 -24.91 1.82 13.29
CA ALA A 232 -26.28 1.34 13.10
C ALA A 232 -26.34 -0.03 12.37
N THR A 233 -25.38 -0.30 11.49
CA THR A 233 -25.32 -1.52 10.64
C THR A 233 -23.94 -2.19 10.73
N PRO A 234 -23.50 -2.65 11.92
CA PRO A 234 -22.15 -3.18 12.13
C PRO A 234 -21.78 -4.35 11.19
N GLU A 235 -22.77 -5.12 10.75
CA GLU A 235 -22.65 -6.23 9.79
C GLU A 235 -22.21 -5.79 8.38
N ASP A 236 -22.52 -4.56 7.98
CA ASP A 236 -22.11 -4.01 6.68
C ASP A 236 -20.65 -3.55 6.67
N HIS A 237 -19.99 -3.52 7.83
CA HIS A 237 -18.63 -3.02 8.00
C HIS A 237 -17.67 -4.10 8.48
N SER A 238 -16.49 -4.16 7.86
CA SER A 238 -15.36 -4.97 8.34
C SER A 238 -14.09 -4.12 8.47
N ALA A 239 -13.06 -4.65 9.11
CA ALA A 239 -11.78 -3.96 9.24
C ALA A 239 -10.63 -4.92 8.95
N ILE A 240 -9.58 -4.41 8.30
CA ILE A 240 -8.35 -5.15 8.00
C ILE A 240 -7.14 -4.42 8.59
N GLY A 241 -6.11 -5.19 8.95
CA GLY A 241 -4.85 -4.69 9.51
C GLY A 241 -3.68 -4.87 8.56
N LEU A 242 -3.03 -3.78 8.16
CA LEU A 242 -1.77 -3.74 7.41
C LEU A 242 -0.60 -3.72 8.39
N LEU A 243 -0.34 -4.88 9.00
CA LEU A 243 0.59 -4.99 10.12
C LEU A 243 2.04 -4.83 9.69
N GLY A 244 2.81 -4.03 10.43
CA GLY A 244 4.27 -4.01 10.31
C GLY A 244 4.93 -5.33 10.75
N ALA A 245 6.09 -5.63 10.18
CA ALA A 245 6.97 -6.68 10.70
C ALA A 245 7.62 -6.19 12.01
N SER A 246 7.47 -6.96 13.08
CA SER A 246 8.06 -6.63 14.38
C SER A 246 8.74 -7.85 15.00
N MET A 247 9.97 -7.64 15.51
CA MET A 247 10.72 -8.63 16.28
C MET A 247 10.38 -8.58 17.75
#